data_AF-A0A2T1CRR5-F1
#
_entry.id   AF-A0A2T1CRR5-F1
#
_cell.length_a   1.000
_cell.length_b   1.000
_cell.length_c   1.000
_cell.angle_alpha   90.00
_cell.angle_beta   90.00
_cell.angle_gamma   90.00
#
_symmetry.space_group_name_H-M   'P 1'
#
loop_
_entity.id
_entity.type
_entity.pdbx_description
1 polymer ?
#
loop_
_entity_poly.entity_id
_entity_poly.type
_entity_poly.pdbx_seq_one_letter_code
_entity_poly.pdbx_strand_id
1 'polypeptide(L)' 'MLPTSPLEYTASETWSRRIDLEHYLVYKVKGDRVYFLQARYHYRKGD' A
#
# COMPACT_ATOMS: atom_id res chain seq x y z
N MET A 1 8.39 -25.21 7.42
CA MET A 1 7.75 -24.63 8.62
C MET A 1 8.56 -23.39 8.99
N LEU A 2 8.18 -22.24 8.43
CA LEU A 2 8.78 -20.93 8.75
C LEU A 2 7.83 -20.23 9.75
N PRO A 3 8.36 -19.51 10.74
CA PRO A 3 7.58 -19.02 11.87
C PRO A 3 6.45 -18.08 11.43
N THR A 4 5.30 -18.36 11.99
CA THR A 4 4.01 -17.70 11.82
C THR A 4 3.92 -16.44 12.70
N SER A 5 4.06 -15.26 12.07
CA SER A 5 3.50 -13.95 12.48
C SER A 5 4.14 -13.16 13.66
N PRO A 6 3.99 -11.81 13.75
CA PRO A 6 3.65 -10.80 12.73
C PRO A 6 4.70 -9.68 12.68
N LEU A 7 4.76 -8.91 11.58
CA LEU A 7 5.27 -7.54 11.64
C LEU A 7 4.23 -6.69 12.40
N GLU A 8 4.21 -6.82 13.72
CA GLU A 8 3.55 -5.89 14.64
C GLU A 8 4.37 -4.60 14.67
N TYR A 9 4.19 -3.76 13.65
CA TYR A 9 4.40 -2.34 13.80
C TYR A 9 3.15 -1.63 13.30
N THR A 10 2.31 -1.32 14.28
CA THR A 10 1.13 -0.48 14.27
C THR A 10 1.36 0.86 13.57
N ALA A 11 1.35 0.87 12.24
CA ALA A 11 0.87 2.04 11.51
C ALA A 11 -0.64 1.84 11.28
N SER A 12 -1.42 1.95 12.36
CA SER A 12 -2.87 1.65 12.52
C SER A 12 -3.82 2.17 11.41
N GLU A 13 -3.33 2.97 10.46
CA GLU A 13 -4.12 3.59 9.41
C GLU A 13 -3.57 3.30 8.01
N THR A 14 -2.57 2.43 7.87
CA THR A 14 -1.93 2.13 6.57
C THR A 14 -2.53 0.88 5.95
N TRP A 15 -3.01 1.04 4.73
CA TRP A 15 -3.68 0.01 3.94
C TRP A 15 -2.90 -0.24 2.66
N SER A 16 -2.97 -1.47 2.15
CA SER A 16 -2.56 -1.79 0.79
C SER A 16 -3.72 -2.39 0.01
N ARG A 17 -3.81 -2.02 -1.27
CA ARG A 17 -4.76 -2.60 -2.23
C ARG A 17 -4.02 -2.98 -3.49
N ARG A 18 -4.28 -4.20 -3.97
CA ARG A 18 -3.76 -4.69 -5.25
C ARG A 18 -4.49 -3.97 -6.40
N ILE A 19 -3.72 -3.38 -7.32
CA ILE A 19 -4.25 -2.76 -8.53
C ILE A 19 -4.31 -3.82 -9.65
N ASP A 20 -3.23 -4.58 -9.81
CA ASP A 20 -3.12 -5.68 -10.76
C ASP A 20 -2.14 -6.77 -10.27
N LEU A 21 -1.68 -7.64 -11.17
CA LEU A 21 -0.83 -8.76 -10.79
C LEU A 21 0.52 -8.33 -10.17
N GLU A 22 1.03 -7.15 -10.51
CA GLU A 22 2.37 -6.68 -10.13
C GLU A 22 2.31 -5.48 -9.16
N HIS A 23 1.20 -4.74 -9.13
CA HIS A 23 1.15 -3.44 -8.49
C HIS A 23 0.27 -3.39 -7.24
N TYR A 24 0.82 -2.74 -6.20
CA TYR A 24 0.12 -2.43 -4.96
C TYR A 24 0.12 -0.93 -4.71
N LEU A 25 -1.05 -0.43 -4.34
CA LEU A 25 -1.25 0.90 -3.80
C LEU A 25 -1.14 0.84 -2.28
N VAL A 26 -0.30 1.66 -1.70
CA VAL A 26 -0.20 1.85 -0.25
C VAL A 26 -0.74 3.22 0.09
N TYR A 27 -1.73 3.27 0.97
CA TYR A 27 -2.43 4.50 1.34
C TYR A 27 -2.78 4.53 2.82
N LYS A 28 -3.11 5.72 3.33
CA LYS A 28 -3.70 5.93 4.65
C LYS A 28 -5.04 6.65 4.53
N VAL A 29 -5.98 6.30 5.39
CA VAL A 29 -7.26 7.04 5.53
C VAL A 29 -7.25 7.75 6.86
N LYS A 30 -7.49 9.07 6.84
CA LYS A 30 -7.57 9.88 8.06
C LYS A 30 -8.67 10.92 7.92
N GLY A 31 -9.72 10.79 8.74
CA GLY A 31 -10.94 11.59 8.61
C GLY A 31 -11.60 11.34 7.24
N ASP A 32 -11.80 12.42 6.49
CA ASP A 32 -12.38 12.43 5.14
C ASP A 32 -11.32 12.39 4.03
N ARG A 33 -10.03 12.16 4.37
CA ARG A 33 -8.91 12.23 3.43
C ARG A 33 -8.21 10.89 3.24
N VAL A 34 -7.72 10.70 2.01
CA VAL A 34 -6.86 9.57 1.62
C VAL A 34 -5.48 10.09 1.25
N TYR A 35 -4.44 9.50 1.86
CA TYR A 35 -3.04 9.85 1.63
C TYR A 35 -2.35 8.70 0.89
N PHE A 36 -1.92 8.92 -0.34
CA PHE A 36 -1.14 7.93 -1.08
C PHE A 36 0.32 7.99 -0.63
N LEU A 37 0.84 6.87 -0.12
CA LEU A 37 2.21 6.76 0.37
C LEU A 37 3.14 6.16 -0.67
N GLN A 38 2.64 5.18 -1.41
CA GLN A 38 3.39 4.52 -2.47
C GLN A 38 2.42 3.94 -3.49
N ALA A 39 2.73 4.13 -4.77
CA ALA A 39 2.13 3.37 -5.86
C ALA A 39 3.29 2.90 -6.73
N ARG A 40 3.66 1.62 -6.61
CA ARG A 40 4.73 1.07 -7.45
C ARG A 40 4.13 0.62 -8.78
N TYR A 41 3.88 1.55 -9.68
CA TYR A 41 4.37 1.55 -11.06
C TYR A 41 4.45 3.00 -11.53
N HIS A 42 5.53 3.33 -12.22
CA HIS A 42 5.74 4.64 -12.80
C HIS A 42 4.61 4.92 -13.81
N TYR A 43 4.00 6.11 -13.73
CA TYR A 43 3.46 6.72 -14.95
C TYR A 43 4.60 6.71 -15.96
N ARG A 44 4.57 5.80 -16.92
CA ARG A 44 5.44 5.94 -18.08
C ARG A 44 4.98 7.23 -18.73
N LYS A 45 5.82 8.26 -18.66
CA LYS A 45 5.64 9.46 -19.47
C LYS A 45 5.77 8.99 -20.92
N GLY A 46 4.63 8.78 -21.59
CA GLY A 46 4.54 8.28 -22.96
C GLY A 46 3.82 6.94 -23.06
N ASP A 47 2.50 7.01 -23.12
CA ASP A 47 1.78 6.67 -24.36
C ASP A 47 1.12 7.96 -24.88
#